data_AF-A0A7Y7U5D1-F1
#
_entry.id   AF-A0A7Y7U5D1-F1
#
_cell.length_a   1.000
_cell.length_b   1.000
_cell.length_c   1.000
_cell.angle_alpha   90.00
_cell.angle_beta   90.00
_cell.angle_gamma   90.00
#
_symmetry.space_group_name_H-M   'P 1'
#
loop_
_entity.id
_entity.type
_entity.pdbx_description
1 polymer ?
#
loop_
_entity_poly.entity_id
_entity_poly.type
_entity_poly.pdbx_seq_one_letter_code
_entity_poly.pdbx_strand_id
1 'polypeptide(L)'
;MKTIPNRTIYRCDHCSKYRLTKAAAERHELFCRHNPRNQHRCFGCQFLAVERYAVGVGRTGALVESGHQHFTCAKTGQDMYTYVVERRRMLGKLEPGLVRMPTECSMYEPEHFDFSQHPENPVF
;
A
#
# COMPACT_ATOMS: atom_id res chain seq x y z
N MET A 1 -18.86 2.74 27.14
CA MET A 1 -17.47 2.74 26.63
C MET A 1 -16.57 2.16 27.70
N LYS A 2 -15.77 1.13 27.40
CA LYS A 2 -14.77 0.60 28.35
C LYS A 2 -13.48 1.41 28.15
N THR A 3 -13.15 2.30 29.09
CA THR A 3 -11.85 2.96 29.18
C THR A 3 -10.84 1.96 29.75
N ILE A 4 -9.74 1.73 29.04
CA ILE A 4 -8.64 0.89 29.50
C ILE A 4 -7.52 1.83 29.97
N PRO A 5 -7.35 2.05 31.29
CA PRO A 5 -6.26 2.87 31.80
C PRO A 5 -4.91 2.16 31.58
N ASN A 6 -3.85 2.93 31.31
CA ASN A 6 -2.45 2.48 31.23
C ASN A 6 -2.11 1.46 30.12
N ARG A 7 -2.64 1.64 28.91
CA ARG A 7 -2.21 0.85 27.75
C ARG A 7 -0.95 1.44 27.11
N THR A 8 0.09 0.61 26.93
CA THR A 8 1.30 0.99 26.18
C THR A 8 0.94 1.29 24.71
N ILE A 9 1.32 2.49 24.26
CA ILE A 9 1.17 2.92 22.88
C ILE A 9 2.56 2.94 22.25
N TYR A 10 2.65 2.39 21.03
CA TYR A 10 3.88 2.33 20.26
C TYR A 10 3.81 3.38 19.15
N ARG A 11 4.83 4.23 19.06
CA ARG A 11 4.95 5.27 18.03
C ARG A 11 5.99 4.82 17.00
N CYS A 12 5.72 5.06 15.72
CA CYS A 12 6.71 4.87 14.67
C CYS A 12 7.77 5.96 14.73
N ASP A 13 9.05 5.59 14.62
CA ASP A 13 10.13 6.58 14.61
C ASP A 13 10.17 7.40 13.32
N HIS A 14 9.66 6.84 12.23
CA HIS A 14 9.66 7.46 10.92
C HIS A 14 8.40 8.29 10.64
N CYS A 15 7.28 8.00 11.30
CA CYS A 15 6.06 8.79 11.12
C CYS A 15 5.31 9.03 12.43
N SER A 16 4.47 10.06 12.46
CA SER A 16 3.69 10.43 13.65
C SER A 16 2.52 9.48 13.98
N LYS A 17 2.45 8.27 13.41
CA LYS A 17 1.35 7.32 13.65
C LYS A 17 1.60 6.45 14.88
N TYR A 18 0.52 6.21 15.62
CA TYR A 18 0.50 5.37 16.81
C TYR A 18 -0.10 3.99 16.54
N ARG A 19 0.33 3.00 17.31
CA ARG A 19 -0.14 1.61 17.29
C ARG A 19 -0.36 1.09 18.70
N LEU A 20 -1.34 0.21 18.84
CA LEU A 20 -1.79 -0.32 20.13
C LEU A 20 -1.06 -1.61 20.55
N THR A 21 -0.20 -2.16 19.68
CA THR A 21 0.58 -3.37 19.92
C THR A 21 1.97 -3.23 19.29
N LYS A 22 2.97 -3.86 19.91
CA LYS A 22 4.36 -3.85 19.41
C LYS A 22 4.46 -4.42 18.00
N ALA A 23 3.85 -5.59 17.77
CA ALA A 23 3.86 -6.25 16.46
C ALA A 23 3.23 -5.38 15.34
N ALA A 24 2.22 -4.57 15.66
CA ALA A 24 1.64 -3.64 14.69
C ALA A 24 2.55 -2.42 14.42
N ALA A 25 3.36 -2.00 15.40
CA ALA A 25 4.35 -0.95 15.24
C ALA A 25 5.53 -1.42 14.38
N GLU A 26 6.13 -2.57 14.72
CA GLU A 26 7.24 -3.17 13.97
C GLU A 26 6.83 -3.42 12.50
N ARG A 27 5.65 -4.01 12.27
CA ARG A 27 5.12 -4.18 10.91
C ARG A 27 4.90 -2.85 10.21
N HIS A 28 4.43 -1.83 10.92
CA HIS A 28 4.20 -0.53 10.33
C HIS A 28 5.52 0.13 9.92
N GLU A 29 6.57 0.02 10.72
CA GLU A 29 7.91 0.56 10.41
C GLU A 29 8.51 -0.08 9.17
N LEU A 30 8.41 -1.40 9.01
CA LEU A 30 8.89 -2.12 7.83
C LEU A 30 8.27 -1.62 6.52
N PHE A 31 7.03 -1.15 6.59
CA PHE A 31 6.26 -0.66 5.44
C PHE A 31 5.95 0.85 5.54
N CYS A 32 6.66 1.58 6.41
CA CYS A 32 6.36 2.97 6.66
C CYS A 32 6.86 3.81 5.48
N ARG A 33 5.99 4.66 4.93
CA ARG A 33 6.31 5.58 3.83
C ARG A 33 7.54 6.46 4.11
N HIS A 34 7.76 6.81 5.38
CA HIS A 34 8.82 7.70 5.81
C HIS A 34 10.08 6.94 6.24
N ASN A 35 10.05 5.61 6.22
CA ASN A 35 11.22 4.80 6.55
C ASN A 35 12.12 4.70 5.31
N PRO A 36 13.37 5.19 5.35
CA PRO A 36 14.31 5.07 4.23
C PRO A 36 14.67 3.61 3.90
N ARG A 37 14.42 2.67 4.82
CA ARG A 37 14.57 1.22 4.63
C ARG A 37 13.23 0.50 4.38
N ASN A 38 12.20 1.23 3.97
CA ASN A 38 10.90 0.64 3.62
C ASN A 38 11.09 -0.51 2.62
N GLN A 39 10.47 -1.66 2.91
CA GLN A 39 10.48 -2.84 2.03
C GLN A 39 9.66 -2.64 0.73
N HIS A 40 8.93 -1.54 0.62
CA HIS A 40 8.12 -1.18 -0.55
C HIS A 40 8.55 0.15 -1.15
N ARG A 41 9.79 0.21 -1.63
CA ARG A 41 10.36 1.43 -2.24
C ARG A 41 9.54 1.94 -3.43
N CYS A 42 8.95 1.04 -4.21
CA CYS A 42 8.11 1.43 -5.35
C CYS A 42 6.85 2.21 -4.93
N PHE A 43 6.34 2.03 -3.71
CA PHE A 43 5.22 2.81 -3.20
C PHE A 43 5.68 4.22 -2.85
N GLY A 44 5.40 5.17 -3.75
CA GLY A 44 5.91 6.55 -3.67
C GLY A 44 7.05 6.84 -4.65
N CYS A 45 7.43 5.88 -5.49
CA CYS A 45 8.29 6.16 -6.64
C CYS A 45 7.55 7.05 -7.65
N GLN A 46 8.19 8.12 -8.15
CA GLN A 46 7.59 9.01 -9.17
C GLN A 46 7.20 8.28 -10.47
N PHE A 47 7.79 7.12 -10.73
CA PHE A 47 7.52 6.31 -11.91
C PHE A 47 6.38 5.30 -11.69
N LEU A 48 5.76 5.28 -10.51
CA LEU A 48 4.60 4.44 -10.23
C LEU A 48 3.33 5.19 -10.64
N ALA A 49 2.73 4.81 -11.76
CA ALA A 49 1.40 5.25 -12.13
C ALA A 49 0.37 4.46 -11.31
N VAL A 50 -0.55 5.19 -10.67
CA VAL A 50 -1.66 4.61 -9.90
C VAL A 50 -2.97 5.06 -10.52
N GLU A 51 -3.70 4.12 -11.10
CA GLU A 51 -5.04 4.38 -11.61
C GLU A 51 -6.07 3.84 -10.63
N ARG A 52 -7.06 4.67 -10.31
CA ARG A 52 -8.14 4.30 -9.40
C ARG A 52 -9.39 4.08 -10.22
N TYR A 53 -9.91 2.86 -10.19
CA TYR A 53 -11.15 2.51 -10.85
C TYR A 53 -12.23 2.29 -9.81
N ALA A 54 -13.40 2.88 -10.05
CA ALA A 54 -14.60 2.68 -9.26
C ALA A 54 -15.54 1.76 -10.04
N VAL A 55 -15.40 0.44 -9.88
CA VAL A 55 -16.27 -0.51 -10.61
C VAL A 55 -16.70 -1.65 -9.71
N GLY A 56 -17.83 -1.47 -9.04
CA GLY A 56 -18.59 -2.53 -8.40
C GLY A 56 -20.03 -2.49 -8.88
N VAL A 57 -20.67 -3.66 -8.99
CA VAL A 57 -22.13 -3.75 -9.14
C VAL A 57 -22.70 -4.12 -7.79
N GLY A 58 -23.48 -3.20 -7.21
CA GLY A 58 -24.17 -3.39 -5.95
C GLY A 58 -25.25 -4.47 -6.07
N ARG A 59 -25.76 -4.94 -4.93
CA ARG A 59 -26.85 -5.94 -4.88
C ARG A 59 -28.12 -5.52 -5.62
N THR A 60 -28.30 -4.22 -5.85
CA THR A 60 -29.44 -3.62 -6.56
C THR A 60 -29.16 -3.34 -8.04
N GLY A 61 -27.99 -3.72 -8.56
CA GLY A 61 -27.56 -3.35 -9.91
C GLY A 61 -26.99 -1.94 -10.04
N ALA A 62 -26.96 -1.16 -8.95
CA ALA A 62 -26.34 0.16 -8.95
C ALA A 62 -24.81 0.05 -9.04
N LEU A 63 -24.16 0.96 -9.77
CA LEU A 63 -22.72 1.11 -9.72
C LEU A 63 -22.30 1.56 -8.31
N VAL A 64 -21.47 0.78 -7.65
CA VAL A 64 -20.88 1.07 -6.35
C VAL A 64 -19.39 1.31 -6.57
N GLU A 65 -18.84 2.33 -5.91
CA GLU A 65 -17.40 2.57 -5.92
C GLU A 65 -16.69 1.43 -5.16
N SER A 66 -16.18 0.41 -5.86
CA SER A 66 -15.13 -0.43 -5.30
C SER A 66 -13.80 0.18 -5.70
N GLY A 67 -13.09 0.76 -4.73
CA GLY A 67 -11.80 1.39 -4.96
C GLY A 67 -10.73 0.37 -5.31
N HIS A 68 -10.64 -0.03 -6.58
CA HIS A 68 -9.54 -0.80 -7.10
C HIS A 68 -8.42 0.14 -7.52
N GLN A 69 -7.19 -0.19 -7.12
CA GLN A 69 -5.99 0.51 -7.54
C GLN A 69 -5.24 -0.39 -8.51
N HIS A 70 -5.00 0.12 -9.71
CA HIS A 70 -4.11 -0.47 -10.70
C HIS A 70 -2.75 0.22 -10.62
N PHE A 71 -1.68 -0.56 -10.71
CA PHE A 71 -0.31 -0.09 -10.51
C PHE A 71 0.52 -0.41 -11.74
N THR A 72 1.10 0.61 -12.36
CA THR A 72 1.95 0.43 -13.55
C THR A 72 3.29 1.12 -13.32
N CYS A 73 4.39 0.44 -13.63
CA CYS A 73 5.71 1.08 -13.61
C CYS A 73 5.97 1.76 -14.94
N ALA A 74 6.02 3.09 -14.97
CA ALA A 74 6.30 3.87 -16.17
C ALA A 74 7.69 3.61 -16.78
N LYS A 75 8.64 3.09 -16.00
CA LYS A 75 10.00 2.72 -16.48
C LYS A 75 10.02 1.39 -17.23
N THR A 76 9.30 0.38 -16.74
CA THR A 76 9.29 -0.96 -17.35
C THR A 76 8.07 -1.22 -18.23
N GLY A 77 7.04 -0.38 -18.13
CA GLY A 77 5.74 -0.60 -18.77
C GLY A 77 4.97 -1.79 -18.19
N GLN A 78 5.37 -2.30 -17.02
CA GLN A 78 4.75 -3.48 -16.42
C GLN A 78 3.62 -3.11 -15.47
N ASP A 79 2.49 -3.80 -15.64
CA ASP A 79 1.39 -3.78 -14.69
C ASP A 79 1.70 -4.71 -13.51
N MET A 80 1.43 -4.19 -12.32
CA MET A 80 1.87 -4.77 -11.07
C MET A 80 0.74 -4.94 -10.08
N TYR A 81 0.89 -5.91 -9.19
CA TYR A 81 0.06 -6.03 -7.99
C TYR A 81 0.90 -5.94 -6.72
N THR A 82 0.23 -5.59 -5.62
CA THR A 82 0.88 -5.40 -4.32
C THR A 82 0.82 -6.66 -3.47
N TYR A 83 1.76 -6.83 -2.53
CA TYR A 83 1.75 -7.95 -1.57
C TYR A 83 0.43 -8.08 -0.77
N VAL A 84 -0.36 -7.00 -0.69
CA VAL A 84 -1.67 -6.99 -0.02
C VAL A 84 -2.62 -7.96 -0.69
N VAL A 85 -2.53 -8.11 -2.02
CA VAL A 85 -3.33 -9.09 -2.79
C VAL A 85 -3.01 -10.51 -2.35
N GLU A 86 -1.74 -10.85 -2.19
CA GLU A 86 -1.30 -12.18 -1.70
C GLU A 86 -1.82 -12.42 -0.29
N ARG A 87 -1.62 -11.44 0.61
CA ARG A 87 -2.06 -11.52 2.02
C ARG A 87 -3.57 -11.72 2.14
N ARG A 88 -4.36 -11.08 1.27
CA ARG A 88 -5.83 -11.20 1.23
C ARG A 88 -6.33 -12.37 0.38
N ARG A 89 -5.43 -13.18 -0.19
CA ARG A 89 -5.76 -14.31 -1.08
C ARG A 89 -6.63 -13.89 -2.27
N MET A 90 -6.31 -12.73 -2.85
CA MET A 90 -7.08 -12.11 -3.94
C MET A 90 -6.46 -12.30 -5.34
N LEU A 91 -5.40 -13.11 -5.47
CA LEU A 91 -4.70 -13.33 -6.75
C LEU A 91 -5.63 -13.84 -7.86
N GLY A 92 -6.58 -14.73 -7.53
CA GLY A 92 -7.55 -15.25 -8.50
C GLY A 92 -8.58 -14.23 -9.00
N LYS A 93 -8.56 -12.99 -8.48
CA LYS A 93 -9.42 -11.88 -8.92
C LYS A 93 -8.66 -10.87 -9.78
N LEU A 94 -7.36 -11.07 -9.99
CA LEU A 94 -6.55 -10.19 -10.81
C LEU A 94 -6.58 -10.62 -12.27
N GLU A 95 -6.30 -9.68 -13.16
CA GLU A 95 -6.08 -9.98 -14.56
C GLU A 95 -4.81 -10.83 -14.76
N PRO A 96 -4.77 -11.72 -15.75
CA PRO A 96 -3.56 -12.46 -16.09
C PRO A 96 -2.44 -11.51 -16.55
N GLY A 97 -1.20 -11.80 -16.18
CA GLY A 97 -0.02 -11.06 -16.65
C GLY A 97 0.50 -9.96 -15.71
N LEU A 98 -0.24 -9.64 -14.64
CA LEU A 98 0.29 -8.72 -13.62
C LEU A 98 1.47 -9.35 -12.88
N VAL A 99 2.53 -8.57 -12.68
CA VAL A 99 3.73 -9.01 -11.96
C VAL A 99 3.71 -8.53 -10.51
N ARG A 100 4.36 -9.27 -9.62
CA ARG A 100 4.49 -8.85 -8.23
C ARG A 100 5.34 -7.59 -8.14
N MET A 101 4.85 -6.55 -7.49
CA MET A 101 5.65 -5.36 -7.22
C MET A 101 6.89 -5.74 -6.40
N PRO A 102 8.10 -5.39 -6.87
CA PRO A 102 9.32 -5.86 -6.24
C PRO A 102 9.56 -5.17 -4.90
N THR A 103 10.14 -5.90 -3.94
CA THR A 103 10.60 -5.35 -2.66
C THR A 103 11.91 -4.58 -2.80
N GLU A 104 12.70 -4.95 -3.80
CA GLU A 104 13.97 -4.30 -4.17
C GLU A 104 13.93 -3.94 -5.64
N CYS A 105 14.18 -2.68 -5.97
CA CYS A 105 14.18 -2.20 -7.35
C CYS A 105 15.52 -1.52 -7.63
N SER A 106 16.26 -2.01 -8.61
CA SER A 106 17.54 -1.43 -9.05
C SER A 106 17.38 -0.06 -9.73
N MET A 107 16.17 0.24 -10.21
CA MET A 107 15.81 1.52 -10.83
C MET A 107 15.23 2.53 -9.82
N TYR A 108 15.18 2.18 -8.54
CA TYR A 108 14.68 3.08 -7.51
C TYR A 108 15.77 4.07 -7.10
N GLU A 109 15.46 5.35 -7.26
CA GLU A 109 16.29 6.46 -6.84
C GLU A 109 15.57 7.20 -5.69
N PRO A 110 16.16 7.28 -4.47
CA PRO A 110 15.51 7.89 -3.31
C PRO A 110 15.12 9.36 -3.51
N GLU A 111 15.84 10.07 -4.38
CA GLU A 111 15.62 11.48 -4.73
C GLU A 111 14.29 11.69 -5.49
N HIS A 112 13.79 10.62 -6.10
CA HIS A 112 12.57 10.59 -6.89
C HIS A 112 11.37 10.04 -6.11
N PHE A 113 11.44 10.08 -4.78
CA PHE A 113 10.36 9.68 -3.91
C PHE A 113 9.37 10.84 -3.71
N ASP A 114 8.15 10.65 -4.19
CA ASP A 114 7.06 11.61 -4.04
C ASP A 114 6.04 11.12 -3.02
N PHE A 115 6.00 11.82 -1.87
CA PHE A 115 5.03 11.55 -0.80
C PHE A 115 3.58 11.83 -1.21
N SER A 116 3.35 12.62 -2.26
CA SER A 116 2.01 13.00 -2.75
C SER A 116 1.37 11.94 -3.65
N GLN A 117 2.17 11.14 -4.36
CA GLN A 117 1.69 10.09 -5.28
C GLN A 117 1.46 8.73 -4.62
N HIS A 118 1.75 8.62 -3.33
CA HIS A 118 1.54 7.38 -2.62
C HIS A 118 0.04 7.05 -2.60
N PRO A 119 -0.39 5.87 -3.07
CA PRO A 119 -1.77 5.44 -2.91
C PRO A 119 -2.11 5.52 -1.42
N GLU A 120 -3.22 6.18 -1.08
CA GLU A 120 -3.76 6.05 0.26
C GLU A 120 -3.94 4.55 0.48
N ASN A 121 -3.28 4.03 1.53
CA ASN A 121 -3.49 2.64 1.93
C ASN A 121 -5.00 2.48 2.03
N PRO A 122 -5.65 1.59 1.24
CA PRO A 122 -7.07 1.34 1.39
C PRO A 122 -7.28 1.04 2.87
N VAL A 123 -8.14 1.86 3.48
CA VAL A 123 -8.37 1.93 4.92
C VAL A 123 -8.25 0.52 5.51
N PHE A 124 -7.25 0.39 6.39
CA PHE A 124 -6.82 -0.86 7.03
C PHE A 124 -7.97 -1.58 7.73
#